data_AF-A0A317LQM2-F1
#
_entry.id   AF-A0A317LQM2-F1
#
_cell.length_a   1.000
_cell.length_b   1.000
_cell.length_c   1.000
_cell.angle_alpha   90.00
_cell.angle_beta   90.00
_cell.angle_gamma   90.00
#
_symmetry.space_group_name_H-M   'P 1'
#
loop_
_entity.id
_entity.type
_entity.pdbx_description
1 polymer ?
#
loop_
_entity_poly.entity_id
_entity_poly.type
_entity_poly.pdbx_seq_one_letter_code
_entity_poly.pdbx_strand_id
1 'polypeptide(L)'
;MRYPAYAAVILSGICLASGLLVSSLRSRGKEDWIRKAQLDSVKASSLQFLLDHSEGLLSYQPSIDSFLQDNPEQQLPFIVSHIVDAHEACGRRLGKGINREVFLNYVLPHKIFSERAENWRAAVRKEYKELPAVPDSSDYIRYTRKIVDDLKHWFRFSSKVGAVYSLTYSDLRNRGKGDCISESLLGVYTLRSLGVPVAMDFTCSFGNFDGSMHMWNSIVYNNHHSVPFMAAESYPMEYDPFAIVLDKSHPDLTTYKRCAKVFRRTYSLRSDGGNPVNSSLEMPEILKDNRFTDVTDSYLSVSDIRYSNRLKCLVRAPGYICVYNNDSWKPAYWSVTLREGSLLFPKMGRELLYMIAASNNGRIVPLSHPFILTKEGKIHQLDGKGNTISSLPIVSLASPIQMQMDTMARITDKHNFDKIMRNIATEKIVCKPVVGDEYTLAIWRDKWVIFQKQVCTSTGLYFQNVPTQGLYKILLPGSQGKATRVFTFDNSFWAQVWL
;
A
#
# COMPACT_ATOMS: atom_id res chain seq x y z
N MET A 1 31.13 -30.80 -34.69
CA MET A 1 31.66 -31.05 -33.33
C MET A 1 30.49 -31.27 -32.39
N ARG A 2 30.34 -32.48 -31.85
CA ARG A 2 29.37 -32.80 -30.79
C ARG A 2 30.05 -32.52 -29.45
N TYR A 3 29.45 -31.70 -28.58
CA TYR A 3 29.80 -31.58 -27.16
C TYR A 3 28.58 -31.93 -26.29
N PRO A 4 28.77 -32.54 -25.11
CA PRO A 4 27.88 -33.58 -24.60
C PRO A 4 26.83 -33.09 -23.58
N ALA A 5 25.67 -33.76 -23.59
CA ALA A 5 24.52 -33.56 -22.71
C ALA A 5 24.72 -34.02 -21.25
N TYR A 6 25.96 -34.20 -20.76
CA TYR A 6 26.24 -34.81 -19.46
C TYR A 6 26.50 -33.82 -18.31
N ALA A 7 26.64 -32.51 -18.58
CA ALA A 7 26.90 -31.51 -17.53
C ALA A 7 25.62 -31.03 -16.78
N ALA A 8 24.44 -31.14 -17.38
CA ALA A 8 23.19 -30.63 -16.79
C ALA A 8 22.59 -31.53 -15.69
N VAL A 9 22.92 -32.82 -15.67
CA VAL A 9 22.38 -33.78 -14.69
C VAL A 9 23.19 -33.78 -13.38
N ILE A 10 24.49 -33.46 -13.44
CA ILE A 10 25.34 -33.42 -12.25
C ILE A 10 25.15 -32.10 -11.48
N LEU A 11 24.97 -30.96 -12.16
CA LEU A 11 24.69 -29.67 -11.53
C LEU A 11 23.31 -29.61 -10.85
N SER A 12 22.29 -30.25 -11.43
CA SER A 12 20.95 -30.33 -10.81
C SER A 12 20.93 -31.25 -9.57
N GLY A 13 21.67 -32.37 -9.61
CA GLY A 13 21.83 -33.27 -8.46
C GLY A 13 22.60 -32.65 -7.28
N ILE A 14 23.63 -31.85 -7.55
CA ILE A 14 24.43 -31.16 -6.52
C ILE A 14 23.62 -30.03 -5.86
N CYS A 15 22.85 -29.24 -6.63
CA CYS A 15 21.97 -28.20 -6.06
C CYS A 15 20.81 -28.77 -5.23
N LEU A 16 20.25 -29.91 -5.62
CA LEU A 16 19.21 -30.61 -4.85
C LEU A 16 19.78 -31.20 -3.56
N ALA A 17 20.96 -31.83 -3.61
CA ALA A 17 21.64 -32.38 -2.44
C ALA A 17 22.08 -31.27 -1.47
N SER A 18 22.62 -30.15 -1.96
CA SER A 18 22.98 -29.00 -1.11
C SER A 18 21.75 -28.30 -0.52
N GLY A 19 20.66 -28.18 -1.27
CA GLY A 19 19.38 -27.64 -0.78
C GLY A 19 18.76 -28.52 0.30
N LEU A 20 18.80 -29.84 0.13
CA LEU A 20 18.34 -30.82 1.11
C LEU A 20 19.22 -30.82 2.37
N LEU A 21 20.55 -30.75 2.22
CA LEU A 21 21.47 -30.67 3.37
C LEU A 21 21.29 -29.37 4.16
N VAL A 22 21.14 -28.23 3.48
CA VAL A 22 20.87 -26.93 4.11
C VAL A 22 19.51 -26.93 4.79
N SER A 23 18.47 -27.50 4.16
CA SER A 23 17.14 -27.64 4.79
C SER A 23 17.17 -28.57 6.02
N SER A 24 17.95 -29.65 5.98
CA SER A 24 18.14 -30.60 7.08
C SER A 24 18.97 -30.02 8.23
N LEU A 25 19.96 -29.18 7.95
CA LEU A 25 20.73 -28.46 8.97
C LEU A 25 19.89 -27.33 9.58
N ARG A 26 19.08 -26.64 8.77
CA ARG A 26 18.09 -25.63 9.21
C ARG A 26 17.03 -26.25 10.13
N SER A 27 16.51 -27.43 9.80
CA SER A 27 15.52 -28.12 10.66
C SER A 27 16.13 -28.56 11.99
N ARG A 28 17.35 -29.11 11.98
CA ARG A 28 18.07 -29.52 13.19
C ARG A 28 18.41 -28.33 14.12
N GLY A 29 18.78 -27.17 13.56
CA GLY A 29 19.03 -25.96 14.35
C GLY A 29 17.77 -25.42 15.03
N LYS A 30 16.60 -25.47 14.36
CA LYS A 30 15.32 -25.06 14.93
C LYS A 30 14.85 -25.98 16.06
N GLU A 31 15.02 -27.30 15.90
CA GLU A 31 14.68 -28.29 16.92
C GLU A 31 15.52 -28.13 18.21
N ASP A 32 16.81 -27.80 18.08
CA ASP A 32 17.68 -27.52 19.22
C ASP A 32 17.24 -26.26 20.00
N TRP A 33 16.83 -25.20 19.29
CA TRP A 33 16.27 -23.99 19.90
C TRP A 33 15.01 -24.26 20.70
N ILE A 34 14.08 -25.04 20.15
CA ILE A 34 12.84 -25.40 20.84
C ILE A 34 13.13 -26.22 22.10
N ARG A 35 14.10 -27.15 22.02
CA ARG A 35 14.55 -27.94 23.17
C ARG A 35 15.17 -27.06 24.25
N LYS A 36 16.06 -26.13 23.86
CA LYS A 36 16.75 -25.21 24.78
C LYS A 36 15.84 -24.16 25.41
N ALA A 37 14.77 -23.76 24.71
CA ALA A 37 13.84 -22.74 25.17
C ALA A 37 13.03 -23.14 26.42
N GLN A 38 12.87 -24.46 26.66
CA GLN A 38 12.10 -25.02 27.79
C GLN A 38 10.69 -24.43 27.93
N LEU A 39 10.06 -24.10 26.79
CA LEU A 39 8.73 -23.51 26.72
C LEU A 39 7.64 -24.60 26.77
N ASP A 40 6.44 -24.25 27.29
CA ASP A 40 5.25 -25.09 27.11
C ASP A 40 4.91 -25.26 25.62
N SER A 41 4.07 -26.26 25.30
CA SER A 41 3.75 -26.60 23.90
C SER A 41 3.17 -25.44 23.08
N VAL A 42 2.41 -24.54 23.71
CA VAL A 42 1.79 -23.40 23.04
C VAL A 42 2.84 -22.34 22.70
N LYS A 43 3.69 -21.99 23.67
CA LYS A 43 4.79 -21.03 23.47
C LYS A 43 5.88 -21.59 22.54
N ALA A 44 6.17 -22.89 22.62
CA ALA A 44 7.06 -23.58 21.69
C ALA A 44 6.54 -23.50 20.24
N SER A 45 5.22 -23.63 20.02
CA SER A 45 4.62 -23.43 18.68
C SER A 45 4.75 -21.99 18.17
N SER A 46 4.79 -21.01 19.09
CA SER A 46 5.01 -19.60 18.77
C SER A 46 6.46 -19.34 18.36
N LEU A 47 7.42 -19.96 19.07
CA LEU A 47 8.84 -19.94 18.70
C LEU A 47 9.05 -20.56 17.32
N GLN A 48 8.49 -21.74 17.07
CA GLN A 48 8.54 -22.40 15.77
C GLN A 48 8.00 -21.48 14.66
N PHE A 49 6.85 -20.85 14.87
CA PHE A 49 6.30 -19.90 13.91
C PHE A 49 7.25 -18.73 13.60
N LEU A 50 7.87 -18.13 14.62
CA LEU A 50 8.83 -17.04 14.42
C LEU A 50 10.03 -17.50 13.57
N LEU A 51 10.60 -18.68 13.90
CA LEU A 51 11.72 -19.26 13.18
C LEU A 51 11.38 -19.66 11.73
N ASP A 52 10.14 -20.06 11.47
CA ASP A 52 9.69 -20.45 10.12
C ASP A 52 9.46 -19.26 9.20
N HIS A 53 9.17 -18.10 9.78
CA HIS A 53 8.81 -16.91 9.02
C HIS A 53 9.82 -15.79 9.20
N SER A 54 11.03 -16.05 9.66
CA SER A 54 12.01 -14.98 9.91
C SER A 54 12.97 -14.69 8.75
N GLU A 55 13.08 -15.60 7.78
CA GLU A 55 13.98 -15.47 6.60
C GLU A 55 13.60 -14.25 5.74
N GLY A 56 14.58 -13.42 5.37
CA GLY A 56 14.33 -12.25 4.52
C GLY A 56 13.64 -11.06 5.20
N LEU A 57 13.49 -11.05 6.54
CA LEU A 57 13.37 -9.77 7.25
C LEU A 57 14.65 -9.00 6.97
N LEU A 58 14.58 -7.96 6.13
CA LEU A 58 15.65 -7.00 5.90
C LEU A 58 16.18 -6.61 7.28
N SER A 59 17.47 -6.64 7.55
CA SER A 59 18.00 -5.94 8.71
C SER A 59 19.36 -5.37 8.35
N TYR A 60 19.76 -4.36 9.11
CA TYR A 60 21.15 -3.89 9.11
C TYR A 60 22.13 -4.98 9.62
N GLN A 61 21.60 -5.97 10.33
CA GLN A 61 22.21 -7.28 10.53
C GLN A 61 21.58 -8.28 9.57
N PRO A 62 22.30 -9.30 9.12
CA PRO A 62 21.74 -10.20 8.12
C PRO A 62 20.53 -10.96 8.76
N SER A 63 19.54 -11.41 7.98
CA SER A 63 18.29 -12.08 8.44
C SER A 63 18.48 -13.09 9.59
N ILE A 64 17.42 -13.49 10.30
CA ILE A 64 17.52 -14.52 11.36
C ILE A 64 18.39 -15.72 10.91
N ASP A 65 18.34 -16.18 9.66
CA ASP A 65 19.19 -17.30 9.19
C ASP A 65 20.71 -17.01 9.20
N SER A 66 21.11 -15.77 9.02
CA SER A 66 22.51 -15.31 9.08
C SER A 66 22.90 -14.73 10.46
N PHE A 67 21.91 -14.28 11.24
CA PHE A 67 22.04 -13.82 12.62
C PHE A 67 22.07 -14.98 13.63
N LEU A 68 21.45 -16.12 13.28
CA LEU A 68 21.48 -17.40 13.99
C LEU A 68 22.84 -18.11 13.87
N GLN A 69 23.64 -17.79 12.85
CA GLN A 69 24.99 -18.32 12.69
C GLN A 69 26.00 -17.62 13.61
N ASP A 70 25.75 -16.36 14.01
CA ASP A 70 26.78 -15.55 14.66
C ASP A 70 26.70 -15.51 16.20
N ASN A 71 25.53 -15.70 16.86
CA ASN A 71 25.44 -15.78 18.34
C ASN A 71 24.07 -16.27 18.90
N PRO A 72 23.72 -17.56 18.73
CA PRO A 72 22.40 -18.08 19.13
C PRO A 72 22.13 -18.05 20.65
N GLU A 73 23.15 -18.17 21.49
CA GLU A 73 23.00 -18.22 22.96
C GLU A 73 22.57 -16.87 23.57
N GLN A 74 22.91 -15.74 22.94
CA GLN A 74 22.55 -14.41 23.42
C GLN A 74 21.12 -13.98 23.03
N GLN A 75 20.56 -14.57 21.97
CA GLN A 75 19.29 -14.13 21.39
C GLN A 75 18.10 -14.99 21.77
N LEU A 76 18.32 -16.29 22.05
CA LEU A 76 17.26 -17.17 22.52
C LEU A 76 16.57 -16.62 23.79
N PRO A 77 17.30 -16.13 24.81
CA PRO A 77 16.66 -15.51 25.98
C PRO A 77 15.78 -14.31 25.62
N PHE A 78 16.21 -13.48 24.67
CA PHE A 78 15.44 -12.34 24.17
C PHE A 78 14.14 -12.78 23.49
N ILE A 79 14.22 -13.72 22.54
CA ILE A 79 13.04 -14.21 21.81
C ILE A 79 12.08 -14.94 22.76
N VAL A 80 12.60 -15.74 23.70
CA VAL A 80 11.81 -16.42 24.73
C VAL A 80 11.08 -15.40 25.61
N SER A 81 11.78 -14.39 26.12
CA SER A 81 11.17 -13.30 26.90
C SER A 81 10.07 -12.60 26.10
N HIS A 82 10.31 -12.33 24.82
CA HIS A 82 9.31 -11.68 23.95
C HIS A 82 8.06 -12.54 23.75
N ILE A 83 8.23 -13.86 23.56
CA ILE A 83 7.12 -14.81 23.45
C ILE A 83 6.32 -14.84 24.75
N VAL A 84 6.99 -14.98 25.89
CA VAL A 84 6.35 -15.00 27.21
C VAL A 84 5.53 -13.72 27.42
N ASP A 85 6.14 -12.56 27.15
CA ASP A 85 5.48 -11.26 27.26
C ASP A 85 4.25 -11.13 26.35
N ALA A 86 4.33 -11.60 25.11
CA ALA A 86 3.21 -11.58 24.18
C ALA A 86 2.05 -12.46 24.65
N HIS A 87 2.37 -13.65 25.20
CA HIS A 87 1.39 -14.56 25.79
C HIS A 87 0.74 -13.99 27.04
N GLU A 88 1.53 -13.42 27.95
CA GLU A 88 1.05 -12.80 29.18
C GLU A 88 0.14 -11.60 28.88
N ALA A 89 0.55 -10.72 27.96
CA ALA A 89 -0.24 -9.56 27.58
C ALA A 89 -1.64 -9.96 27.07
N CYS A 90 -1.75 -11.04 26.28
CA CYS A 90 -3.04 -11.55 25.81
C CYS A 90 -3.81 -12.33 26.90
N GLY A 91 -3.09 -13.07 27.76
CA GLY A 91 -3.66 -13.87 28.84
C GLY A 91 -4.79 -14.78 28.36
N ARG A 92 -5.92 -14.77 29.09
CA ARG A 92 -7.11 -15.58 28.79
C ARG A 92 -7.79 -15.31 27.44
N ARG A 93 -7.42 -14.22 26.75
CA ARG A 93 -8.00 -13.87 25.45
C ARG A 93 -7.45 -14.76 24.33
N LEU A 94 -6.29 -15.38 24.50
CA LEU A 94 -5.79 -16.38 23.55
C LEU A 94 -6.78 -17.55 23.45
N GLY A 95 -7.23 -17.83 22.23
CA GLY A 95 -8.20 -18.90 21.94
C GLY A 95 -9.67 -18.57 22.26
N LYS A 96 -9.97 -17.49 22.99
CA LYS A 96 -11.35 -17.07 23.33
C LYS A 96 -11.77 -15.71 22.75
N GLY A 97 -10.81 -14.90 22.30
CA GLY A 97 -11.04 -13.61 21.62
C GLY A 97 -9.93 -13.22 20.64
N ILE A 98 -8.77 -13.88 20.72
CA ILE A 98 -7.67 -13.78 19.77
C ILE A 98 -7.41 -15.18 19.23
N ASN A 99 -7.74 -15.41 17.95
CA ASN A 99 -7.43 -16.69 17.31
C ASN A 99 -5.92 -16.80 17.06
N ARG A 100 -5.45 -18.02 16.78
CA ARG A 100 -4.03 -18.31 16.60
C ARG A 100 -3.39 -17.46 15.50
N GLU A 101 -4.00 -17.36 14.33
CA GLU A 101 -3.43 -16.63 13.19
C GLU A 101 -3.29 -15.13 13.50
N VAL A 102 -4.29 -14.54 14.16
CA VAL A 102 -4.28 -13.15 14.59
C VAL A 102 -3.18 -12.91 15.61
N PHE A 103 -3.04 -13.79 16.60
CA PHE A 103 -1.96 -13.69 17.58
C PHE A 103 -0.59 -13.73 16.91
N LEU A 104 -0.37 -14.72 16.03
CA LEU A 104 0.92 -14.94 15.39
C LEU A 104 1.35 -13.79 14.46
N ASN A 105 0.42 -13.17 13.74
CA ASN A 105 0.75 -12.11 12.79
C ASN A 105 0.65 -10.69 13.38
N TYR A 106 -0.22 -10.48 14.38
CA TYR A 106 -0.61 -9.13 14.81
C TYR A 106 -0.42 -8.87 16.31
N VAL A 107 0.13 -9.82 17.07
CA VAL A 107 0.63 -9.59 18.44
C VAL A 107 2.06 -10.09 18.60
N LEU A 108 2.30 -11.39 18.37
CA LEU A 108 3.56 -12.08 18.61
C LEU A 108 4.82 -11.46 18.01
N PRO A 109 4.83 -10.89 16.78
CA PRO A 109 6.06 -10.53 16.10
C PRO A 109 6.99 -9.65 16.94
N HIS A 110 8.28 -10.00 16.98
CA HIS A 110 9.31 -9.23 17.69
C HIS A 110 9.94 -8.13 16.82
N LYS A 111 9.71 -8.22 15.51
CA LYS A 111 10.07 -7.24 14.48
C LYS A 111 8.90 -7.00 13.54
N ILE A 112 8.86 -5.81 12.96
CA ILE A 112 7.88 -5.34 11.99
C ILE A 112 8.53 -5.26 10.60
N PHE A 113 9.67 -4.57 10.51
CA PHE A 113 10.45 -4.40 9.27
C PHE A 113 11.92 -4.74 9.52
N SER A 114 12.81 -3.76 9.34
CA SER A 114 14.26 -3.91 9.33
C SER A 114 15.00 -3.32 10.51
N GLU A 115 14.25 -2.88 11.51
CA GLU A 115 14.80 -2.39 12.75
C GLU A 115 15.69 -3.44 13.43
N ARG A 116 16.61 -2.93 14.26
CA ARG A 116 17.36 -3.76 15.20
C ARG A 116 16.43 -4.33 16.26
N ALA A 117 16.75 -5.50 16.80
CA ALA A 117 16.00 -6.07 17.91
C ALA A 117 16.08 -5.16 19.14
N GLU A 118 14.94 -4.91 19.78
CA GLU A 118 14.79 -4.11 21.00
C GLU A 118 13.79 -4.80 21.91
N ASN A 119 13.98 -4.74 23.24
CA ASN A 119 12.94 -5.13 24.19
C ASN A 119 11.91 -4.01 24.36
N TRP A 120 11.25 -3.64 23.25
CA TRP A 120 10.26 -2.59 23.21
C TRP A 120 9.04 -2.90 24.07
N ARG A 121 8.69 -4.18 24.26
CA ARG A 121 7.60 -4.59 25.14
C ARG A 121 7.84 -4.19 26.59
N ALA A 122 9.04 -4.42 27.11
CA ALA A 122 9.39 -4.00 28.47
C ALA A 122 9.36 -2.47 28.61
N ALA A 123 9.85 -1.74 27.61
CA ALA A 123 9.80 -0.27 27.59
C ALA A 123 8.35 0.25 27.64
N VAL A 124 7.48 -0.28 26.76
CA VAL A 124 6.06 0.09 26.72
C VAL A 124 5.35 -0.29 28.02
N ARG A 125 5.56 -1.50 28.57
CA ARG A 125 4.92 -1.90 29.84
C ARG A 125 5.33 -0.99 30.99
N LYS A 126 6.59 -0.56 31.04
CA LYS A 126 7.07 0.40 32.04
C LYS A 126 6.36 1.75 31.89
N GLU A 127 6.17 2.20 30.66
CA GLU A 127 5.52 3.47 30.32
C GLU A 127 4.03 3.46 30.67
N TYR A 128 3.31 2.39 30.33
CA TYR A 128 1.87 2.24 30.56
C TYR A 128 1.56 1.33 31.76
N LYS A 129 2.45 1.27 32.78
CA LYS A 129 2.32 0.37 33.94
C LYS A 129 1.03 0.57 34.75
N GLU A 130 0.48 1.78 34.74
CA GLU A 130 -0.76 2.13 35.43
C GLU A 130 -2.02 1.74 34.63
N LEU A 131 -1.85 1.33 33.36
CA LEU A 131 -2.95 0.88 32.53
C LEU A 131 -3.20 -0.62 32.79
N PRO A 132 -4.41 -1.01 33.24
CA PRO A 132 -4.69 -2.42 33.53
C PRO A 132 -4.62 -3.28 32.27
N ALA A 133 -4.48 -4.60 32.46
CA ALA A 133 -4.52 -5.54 31.34
C ALA A 133 -5.89 -5.48 30.63
N VAL A 134 -5.86 -5.58 29.30
CA VAL A 134 -7.07 -5.56 28.48
C VAL A 134 -7.93 -6.81 28.81
N PRO A 135 -9.16 -6.64 29.34
CA PRO A 135 -9.90 -7.77 29.90
C PRO A 135 -10.59 -8.62 28.82
N ASP A 136 -11.00 -8.01 27.70
CA ASP A 136 -11.72 -8.64 26.59
C ASP A 136 -11.47 -7.94 25.24
N SER A 137 -11.81 -8.60 24.13
CA SER A 137 -11.74 -8.05 22.77
C SER A 137 -12.67 -6.85 22.53
N SER A 138 -13.82 -6.79 23.18
CA SER A 138 -14.75 -5.66 23.11
C SER A 138 -14.14 -4.34 23.61
N ASP A 139 -13.11 -4.40 24.47
CA ASP A 139 -12.43 -3.23 25.00
C ASP A 139 -11.31 -2.68 24.10
N TYR A 140 -10.96 -3.33 22.98
CA TYR A 140 -9.84 -2.90 22.12
C TYR A 140 -9.97 -1.45 21.66
N ILE A 141 -11.18 -1.04 21.29
CA ILE A 141 -11.46 0.33 20.84
C ILE A 141 -11.19 1.32 21.98
N ARG A 142 -11.72 1.05 23.18
CA ARG A 142 -11.53 1.91 24.36
C ARG A 142 -10.06 2.05 24.73
N TYR A 143 -9.30 0.96 24.73
CA TYR A 143 -7.86 0.99 25.03
C TYR A 143 -7.06 1.70 23.95
N THR A 144 -7.38 1.44 22.68
CA THR A 144 -6.74 2.11 21.55
C THR A 144 -6.95 3.61 21.61
N ARG A 145 -8.15 4.09 21.96
CA ARG A 145 -8.40 5.53 22.14
C ARG A 145 -7.50 6.17 23.19
N LYS A 146 -7.31 5.54 24.36
CA LYS A 146 -6.40 6.05 25.41
C LYS A 146 -4.95 6.17 24.91
N ILE A 147 -4.49 5.18 24.14
CA ILE A 147 -3.15 5.22 23.54
C ILE A 147 -3.08 6.33 22.49
N VAL A 148 -4.11 6.48 21.65
CA VAL A 148 -4.18 7.56 20.66
C VAL A 148 -4.15 8.94 21.33
N ASP A 149 -4.87 9.11 22.44
CA ASP A 149 -4.84 10.36 23.22
C ASP A 149 -3.42 10.69 23.71
N ASP A 150 -2.71 9.71 24.29
CA ASP A 150 -1.33 9.88 24.73
C ASP A 150 -0.40 10.24 23.56
N LEU A 151 -0.43 9.48 22.48
CA LEU A 151 0.44 9.69 21.32
C LEU A 151 0.21 11.07 20.67
N LYS A 152 -1.04 11.55 20.60
CA LYS A 152 -1.39 12.89 20.10
C LYS A 152 -0.75 14.01 20.94
N HIS A 153 -0.54 13.80 22.24
CA HIS A 153 0.03 14.84 23.10
C HIS A 153 1.48 15.18 22.74
N TRP A 154 2.31 14.19 22.38
CA TRP A 154 3.75 14.40 22.22
C TRP A 154 4.28 14.13 20.80
N PHE A 155 3.63 13.29 20.00
CA PHE A 155 4.09 13.00 18.64
C PHE A 155 3.61 14.06 17.65
N ARG A 156 4.44 14.44 16.68
CA ARG A 156 4.11 15.44 15.65
C ARG A 156 4.32 14.90 14.25
N PHE A 157 3.32 15.08 13.38
CA PHE A 157 3.45 14.70 11.99
C PHE A 157 4.58 15.47 11.27
N SER A 158 5.40 14.77 10.50
CA SER A 158 6.47 15.34 9.67
C SER A 158 6.74 14.46 8.46
N SER A 159 6.64 15.02 7.25
CA SER A 159 6.91 14.31 5.98
C SER A 159 8.40 14.07 5.68
N LYS A 160 9.31 14.55 6.54
CA LYS A 160 10.77 14.44 6.35
C LYS A 160 11.37 13.35 7.24
N VAL A 161 11.06 12.09 6.94
CA VAL A 161 11.62 10.94 7.67
C VAL A 161 12.50 10.11 6.74
N GLY A 162 13.79 10.05 7.05
CA GLY A 162 14.70 9.09 6.42
C GLY A 162 14.67 7.75 7.14
N ALA A 163 14.76 6.65 6.36
CA ALA A 163 14.94 5.28 6.83
C ALA A 163 13.91 4.77 7.87
N VAL A 164 12.63 5.14 7.72
CA VAL A 164 11.57 4.83 8.70
C VAL A 164 11.41 3.33 9.02
N TYR A 165 11.65 2.44 8.05
CA TYR A 165 11.56 0.98 8.23
C TYR A 165 12.68 0.37 9.09
N SER A 166 13.65 1.18 9.52
CA SER A 166 14.75 0.73 10.40
C SER A 166 14.60 1.24 11.84
N LEU A 167 13.56 2.04 12.13
CA LEU A 167 13.41 2.69 13.42
C LEU A 167 12.83 1.74 14.47
N THR A 168 13.49 1.72 15.63
CA THR A 168 12.99 1.00 16.80
C THR A 168 11.96 1.83 17.57
N TYR A 169 11.31 1.24 18.59
CA TYR A 169 10.40 1.97 19.47
C TYR A 169 11.11 3.15 20.16
N SER A 170 12.31 2.91 20.71
CA SER A 170 13.14 3.96 21.31
C SER A 170 13.48 5.08 20.34
N ASP A 171 13.80 4.76 19.08
CA ASP A 171 14.11 5.78 18.07
C ASP A 171 12.90 6.69 17.82
N LEU A 172 11.71 6.09 17.65
CA LEU A 172 10.46 6.84 17.43
C LEU A 172 10.10 7.70 18.65
N ARG A 173 10.22 7.14 19.86
CA ARG A 173 9.95 7.85 21.11
C ARG A 173 10.89 9.05 21.30
N ASN A 174 12.19 8.87 21.05
CA ASN A 174 13.19 9.95 21.18
C ASN A 174 13.01 11.04 20.12
N ARG A 175 12.56 10.68 18.91
CA ARG A 175 12.37 11.64 17.82
C ARG A 175 11.15 12.54 18.02
N GLY A 176 10.06 12.01 18.59
CA GLY A 176 8.84 12.79 18.83
C GLY A 176 8.10 13.26 17.58
N LYS A 177 8.54 12.85 16.38
CA LYS A 177 7.93 13.24 15.11
C LYS A 177 8.21 12.25 13.99
N GLY A 178 7.32 12.20 13.02
CA GLY A 178 7.47 11.37 11.83
C GLY A 178 6.22 11.33 10.95
N ASP A 179 6.24 10.49 9.92
CA ASP A 179 5.17 10.35 8.93
C ASP A 179 4.15 9.26 9.33
N CYS A 180 3.21 8.95 8.43
CA CYS A 180 2.17 7.94 8.66
C CYS A 180 2.73 6.53 8.96
N ILE A 181 3.91 6.20 8.44
CA ILE A 181 4.61 4.94 8.76
C ILE A 181 5.11 4.98 10.19
N SER A 182 5.70 6.09 10.61
CA SER A 182 6.21 6.30 11.98
C SER A 182 5.08 6.23 13.02
N GLU A 183 3.94 6.88 12.73
CA GLU A 183 2.74 6.79 13.57
C GLU A 183 2.22 5.35 13.65
N SER A 184 2.16 4.69 12.50
CA SER A 184 1.71 3.29 12.44
C SER A 184 2.63 2.35 13.23
N LEU A 185 3.95 2.59 13.22
CA LEU A 185 4.91 1.83 14.00
C LEU A 185 4.71 2.03 15.50
N LEU A 186 4.53 3.27 15.95
CA LEU A 186 4.22 3.55 17.36
C LEU A 186 2.94 2.83 17.81
N GLY A 187 1.88 2.90 17.00
CA GLY A 187 0.63 2.17 17.27
C GLY A 187 0.86 0.67 17.43
N VAL A 188 1.64 0.07 16.53
CA VAL A 188 1.97 -1.35 16.58
C VAL A 188 2.80 -1.72 17.81
N TYR A 189 3.91 -1.01 18.08
CA TYR A 189 4.74 -1.30 19.25
C TYR A 189 3.95 -1.19 20.54
N THR A 190 3.18 -0.11 20.71
CA THR A 190 2.46 0.16 21.95
C THR A 190 1.31 -0.82 22.16
N LEU A 191 0.42 -0.97 21.18
CA LEU A 191 -0.80 -1.76 21.35
C LEU A 191 -0.53 -3.26 21.37
N ARG A 192 0.44 -3.76 20.57
CA ARG A 192 0.83 -5.18 20.64
C ARG A 192 1.49 -5.52 21.99
N SER A 193 2.20 -4.59 22.63
CA SER A 193 2.75 -4.78 23.99
C SER A 193 1.67 -4.98 25.03
N LEU A 194 0.50 -4.35 24.84
CA LEU A 194 -0.68 -4.45 25.70
C LEU A 194 -1.61 -5.61 25.29
N GLY A 195 -1.20 -6.41 24.30
CA GLY A 195 -1.93 -7.57 23.82
C GLY A 195 -3.15 -7.23 22.97
N VAL A 196 -3.23 -6.02 22.40
CA VAL A 196 -4.22 -5.67 21.37
C VAL A 196 -3.67 -6.07 20.00
N PRO A 197 -4.36 -6.92 19.22
CA PRO A 197 -3.90 -7.29 17.89
C PRO A 197 -4.03 -6.11 16.92
N VAL A 198 -2.90 -5.61 16.42
CA VAL A 198 -2.86 -4.45 15.52
C VAL A 198 -1.99 -4.78 14.31
N ALA A 199 -2.49 -4.48 13.12
CA ALA A 199 -1.75 -4.54 11.87
C ALA A 199 -1.41 -3.13 11.35
N MET A 200 -0.57 -3.09 10.32
CA MET A 200 -0.35 -1.92 9.49
C MET A 200 -0.95 -2.22 8.12
N ASP A 201 -1.95 -1.46 7.74
CA ASP A 201 -2.58 -1.55 6.42
C ASP A 201 -2.08 -0.39 5.57
N PHE A 202 -1.91 -0.61 4.27
CA PHE A 202 -1.30 0.37 3.39
C PHE A 202 -1.77 0.26 1.95
N THR A 203 -1.68 1.38 1.24
CA THR A 203 -1.76 1.42 -0.22
C THR A 203 -0.49 2.05 -0.77
N CYS A 204 0.10 1.44 -1.80
CA CYS A 204 1.37 1.91 -2.36
C CYS A 204 1.21 3.13 -3.27
N SER A 205 0.03 3.32 -3.86
CA SER A 205 -0.24 4.44 -4.76
C SER A 205 -1.76 4.64 -4.92
N PHE A 206 -2.14 5.90 -5.03
CA PHE A 206 -3.51 6.30 -5.38
C PHE A 206 -3.64 6.49 -6.90
N GLY A 207 -4.83 6.24 -7.42
CA GLY A 207 -5.09 6.30 -8.87
C GLY A 207 -5.92 7.49 -9.31
N ASN A 208 -6.47 8.30 -8.39
CA ASN A 208 -7.27 9.49 -8.70
C ASN A 208 -6.64 10.82 -8.20
N PHE A 209 -5.41 10.78 -7.67
CA PHE A 209 -4.61 11.98 -7.40
C PHE A 209 -3.11 11.67 -7.40
N ASP A 210 -2.29 12.73 -7.52
CA ASP A 210 -0.84 12.63 -7.52
C ASP A 210 -0.31 12.70 -6.09
N GLY A 211 -0.17 11.52 -5.48
CA GLY A 211 0.30 11.36 -4.11
C GLY A 211 1.15 10.10 -3.89
N SER A 212 1.78 10.05 -2.72
CA SER A 212 2.60 8.93 -2.27
C SER A 212 1.76 7.80 -1.67
N MET A 213 2.44 6.76 -1.17
CA MET A 213 1.81 5.72 -0.36
C MET A 213 1.13 6.32 0.88
N HIS A 214 0.19 5.56 1.44
CA HIS A 214 -0.39 5.84 2.76
C HIS A 214 -0.43 4.56 3.59
N MET A 215 -0.21 4.70 4.90
CA MET A 215 -0.17 3.60 5.85
C MET A 215 -0.88 3.99 7.13
N TRP A 216 -1.66 3.07 7.67
CA TRP A 216 -2.44 3.27 8.89
C TRP A 216 -2.46 2.01 9.75
N ASN A 217 -2.94 2.13 10.98
CA ASN A 217 -3.13 0.99 11.86
C ASN A 217 -4.51 0.36 11.68
N SER A 218 -4.61 -0.92 11.98
CA SER A 218 -5.89 -1.64 11.96
C SER A 218 -5.97 -2.58 13.16
N ILE A 219 -6.97 -2.42 14.02
CA ILE A 219 -7.26 -3.39 15.09
C ILE A 219 -7.80 -4.64 14.41
N VAL A 220 -7.16 -5.80 14.58
CA VAL A 220 -7.56 -7.05 13.91
C VAL A 220 -8.29 -7.96 14.88
N TYR A 221 -9.59 -8.17 14.64
CA TYR A 221 -10.38 -9.14 15.42
C TYR A 221 -10.26 -10.54 14.83
N ASN A 222 -10.32 -10.64 13.51
CA ASN A 222 -10.18 -11.86 12.74
C ASN A 222 -9.85 -11.54 11.27
N ASN A 223 -9.81 -12.56 10.42
CA ASN A 223 -9.43 -12.43 9.01
C ASN A 223 -10.43 -11.61 8.15
N HIS A 224 -11.63 -11.34 8.67
CA HIS A 224 -12.70 -10.62 7.97
C HIS A 224 -13.14 -9.33 8.66
N HIS A 225 -12.69 -9.09 9.89
CA HIS A 225 -13.10 -7.92 10.66
C HIS A 225 -11.90 -7.22 11.28
N SER A 226 -11.74 -5.96 10.90
CA SER A 226 -10.73 -5.07 11.42
C SER A 226 -11.21 -3.62 11.41
N VAL A 227 -10.67 -2.79 12.30
CA VAL A 227 -11.08 -1.39 12.46
C VAL A 227 -9.86 -0.48 12.25
N PRO A 228 -9.86 0.39 11.21
CA PRO A 228 -8.74 1.29 10.94
C PRO A 228 -8.67 2.44 11.95
N PHE A 229 -7.46 2.95 12.19
CA PHE A 229 -7.17 4.15 12.97
C PHE A 229 -5.76 4.68 12.64
N MET A 230 -5.43 5.88 13.12
CA MET A 230 -4.07 6.43 13.05
C MET A 230 -3.57 6.72 14.46
N ALA A 231 -2.54 6.01 14.90
CA ALA A 231 -2.14 5.97 16.30
C ALA A 231 -1.87 7.34 16.92
N ALA A 232 -1.39 8.33 16.17
CA ALA A 232 -1.12 9.69 16.69
C ALA A 232 -2.03 10.76 16.08
N GLU A 233 -3.14 10.39 15.45
CA GLU A 233 -3.99 11.34 14.72
C GLU A 233 -5.49 11.07 14.93
N SER A 234 -5.97 9.87 14.62
CA SER A 234 -7.40 9.59 14.49
C SER A 234 -7.81 8.31 15.21
N TYR A 235 -8.97 8.37 15.88
CA TYR A 235 -9.49 7.26 16.68
C TYR A 235 -10.06 6.12 15.82
N PRO A 236 -10.06 4.87 16.33
CA PRO A 236 -10.83 3.80 15.73
C PRO A 236 -12.32 4.17 15.65
N MET A 237 -13.01 3.68 14.62
CA MET A 237 -14.40 4.00 14.23
C MET A 237 -14.65 5.42 13.72
N GLU A 238 -13.70 6.34 13.84
CA GLU A 238 -13.82 7.71 13.33
C GLU A 238 -12.92 7.96 12.12
N TYR A 239 -12.01 7.03 11.83
CA TYR A 239 -11.01 7.16 10.81
C TYR A 239 -11.40 6.49 9.50
N ASP A 240 -11.36 7.25 8.41
CA ASP A 240 -11.40 6.74 7.03
C ASP A 240 -10.06 7.05 6.35
N PRO A 241 -9.27 6.04 5.94
CA PRO A 241 -7.95 6.26 5.34
C PRO A 241 -7.99 6.92 3.95
N PHE A 242 -9.16 6.91 3.30
CA PHE A 242 -9.36 7.42 1.94
C PHE A 242 -9.96 8.81 1.92
N ALA A 243 -10.73 9.18 2.95
CA ALA A 243 -11.37 10.48 2.96
C ALA A 243 -10.37 11.63 3.01
N ILE A 244 -10.74 12.72 2.35
CA ILE A 244 -10.01 14.00 2.33
C ILE A 244 -10.81 15.03 3.12
N VAL A 245 -12.07 15.19 2.73
CA VAL A 245 -13.07 15.96 3.47
C VAL A 245 -14.14 14.98 3.88
N LEU A 246 -14.34 14.80 5.19
CA LEU A 246 -15.46 14.04 5.74
C LEU A 246 -16.56 15.02 6.17
N ASP A 247 -17.67 15.04 5.44
CA ASP A 247 -18.87 15.78 5.85
C ASP A 247 -20.01 14.80 6.13
N LYS A 248 -20.23 14.52 7.42
CA LYS A 248 -21.28 13.60 7.87
C LYS A 248 -22.70 14.15 7.66
N SER A 249 -22.84 15.47 7.50
CA SER A 249 -24.13 16.13 7.28
C SER A 249 -24.50 16.24 5.80
N HIS A 250 -23.49 16.29 4.93
CA HIS A 250 -23.63 16.38 3.48
C HIS A 250 -22.73 15.34 2.80
N PRO A 251 -23.17 14.06 2.69
CA PRO A 251 -22.36 12.99 2.13
C PRO A 251 -21.91 13.24 0.68
N ASP A 252 -22.66 14.03 -0.08
CA ASP A 252 -22.33 14.51 -1.42
C ASP A 252 -21.09 15.41 -1.46
N LEU A 253 -20.72 16.00 -0.33
CA LEU A 253 -19.54 16.85 -0.17
C LEU A 253 -18.30 16.09 0.33
N THR A 254 -18.45 14.80 0.63
CA THR A 254 -17.34 13.97 1.08
C THR A 254 -16.47 13.56 -0.11
N THR A 255 -15.18 13.88 -0.04
CA THR A 255 -14.22 13.57 -1.12
C THR A 255 -13.26 12.47 -0.71
N TYR A 256 -12.96 11.56 -1.63
CA TYR A 256 -12.17 10.36 -1.37
C TYR A 256 -10.99 10.22 -2.34
N LYS A 257 -9.84 9.84 -1.79
CA LYS A 257 -8.74 9.22 -2.51
C LYS A 257 -9.14 7.80 -2.90
N ARG A 258 -8.76 7.35 -4.08
CA ARG A 258 -9.05 5.99 -4.57
C ARG A 258 -7.74 5.29 -4.88
N CYS A 259 -7.67 4.02 -4.51
CA CYS A 259 -6.50 3.19 -4.78
C CYS A 259 -6.91 1.85 -5.38
N ALA A 260 -5.95 1.21 -6.03
CA ALA A 260 -6.16 -0.07 -6.68
C ALA A 260 -6.17 -1.25 -5.70
N LYS A 261 -5.37 -1.12 -4.63
CA LYS A 261 -5.07 -2.17 -3.66
C LYS A 261 -4.85 -1.61 -2.26
N VAL A 262 -5.31 -2.38 -1.28
CA VAL A 262 -4.96 -2.24 0.12
C VAL A 262 -4.35 -3.54 0.60
N PHE A 263 -3.17 -3.46 1.18
CA PHE A 263 -2.45 -4.58 1.73
C PHE A 263 -2.34 -4.46 3.24
N ARG A 264 -2.38 -5.60 3.93
CA ARG A 264 -2.13 -5.71 5.37
C ARG A 264 -0.79 -6.35 5.60
N ARG A 265 0.11 -5.70 6.33
CA ARG A 265 1.41 -6.27 6.71
C ARG A 265 1.20 -7.45 7.68
N THR A 266 1.75 -8.61 7.33
CA THR A 266 1.72 -9.86 8.12
C THR A 266 3.12 -10.18 8.63
N TYR A 267 3.27 -11.07 9.62
CA TYR A 267 4.60 -11.62 9.91
C TYR A 267 4.89 -12.83 9.04
N SER A 268 3.88 -13.65 8.76
CA SER A 268 4.02 -14.78 7.85
C SER A 268 4.36 -14.33 6.42
N LEU A 269 5.23 -15.11 5.76
CA LEU A 269 5.48 -15.04 4.33
C LEU A 269 4.25 -15.56 3.58
N ARG A 270 3.85 -14.86 2.52
CA ARG A 270 2.78 -15.30 1.64
C ARG A 270 3.24 -16.55 0.85
N SER A 271 2.41 -17.58 0.81
CA SER A 271 2.73 -18.85 0.13
C SER A 271 2.34 -18.90 -1.36
N ASP A 272 1.55 -17.94 -1.84
CA ASP A 272 1.10 -17.80 -3.23
C ASP A 272 2.17 -17.15 -4.12
N GLY A 273 3.35 -17.78 -4.17
CA GLY A 273 4.17 -18.07 -5.35
C GLY A 273 4.66 -16.96 -6.29
N GLY A 274 4.31 -15.69 -6.10
CA GLY A 274 4.67 -14.62 -7.01
C GLY A 274 5.58 -13.62 -6.34
N ASN A 275 6.85 -13.95 -6.08
CA ASN A 275 7.81 -12.91 -5.72
C ASN A 275 8.09 -12.06 -6.97
N PRO A 276 7.83 -10.74 -6.99
CA PRO A 276 8.14 -9.89 -8.15
C PRO A 276 9.65 -9.76 -8.41
N VAL A 277 10.50 -10.42 -7.61
CA VAL A 277 11.97 -10.38 -7.64
C VAL A 277 12.60 -10.77 -8.98
N ASN A 278 11.87 -11.45 -9.89
CA ASN A 278 12.35 -11.67 -11.27
C ASN A 278 11.94 -10.57 -12.27
N SER A 279 11.42 -9.45 -11.80
CA SER A 279 11.07 -8.33 -12.66
C SER A 279 12.15 -7.25 -12.65
N SER A 280 12.50 -6.76 -13.84
CA SER A 280 13.30 -5.55 -13.98
C SER A 280 12.58 -4.27 -13.53
N LEU A 281 11.30 -4.36 -13.18
CA LEU A 281 10.43 -3.23 -12.84
C LEU A 281 10.54 -2.93 -11.34
N GLU A 282 10.74 -1.66 -10.99
CA GLU A 282 10.79 -1.25 -9.59
C GLU A 282 9.40 -1.32 -8.94
N MET A 283 9.20 -2.34 -8.09
CA MET A 283 8.03 -2.44 -7.22
C MET A 283 8.27 -1.69 -5.90
N PRO A 284 7.20 -1.18 -5.25
CA PRO A 284 7.31 -0.59 -3.92
C PRO A 284 8.08 -1.50 -2.96
N GLU A 285 9.07 -0.95 -2.25
CA GLU A 285 9.98 -1.69 -1.37
C GLU A 285 9.24 -2.58 -0.36
N ILE A 286 8.15 -2.06 0.19
CA ILE A 286 7.30 -2.74 1.18
C ILE A 286 6.64 -4.04 0.66
N LEU A 287 6.59 -4.26 -0.65
CA LEU A 287 6.04 -5.48 -1.24
C LEU A 287 7.13 -6.53 -1.51
N LYS A 288 8.42 -6.18 -1.45
CA LYS A 288 9.53 -7.07 -1.82
C LYS A 288 9.79 -8.17 -0.80
N ASP A 289 9.43 -7.96 0.46
CA ASP A 289 9.58 -8.98 1.51
C ASP A 289 8.47 -10.05 1.50
N ASN A 290 7.43 -9.87 0.67
CA ASN A 290 6.29 -10.78 0.52
C ASN A 290 5.55 -11.09 1.84
N ARG A 291 5.51 -10.12 2.77
CA ARG A 291 4.88 -10.26 4.09
C ARG A 291 3.64 -9.41 4.22
N PHE A 292 2.70 -9.64 3.32
CA PHE A 292 1.44 -8.95 3.32
C PHE A 292 0.33 -9.86 2.82
N THR A 293 -0.91 -9.47 3.09
CA THR A 293 -2.12 -10.07 2.51
C THR A 293 -2.99 -8.98 1.87
N ASP A 294 -3.77 -9.35 0.86
CA ASP A 294 -4.67 -8.44 0.16
C ASP A 294 -6.00 -8.32 0.93
N VAL A 295 -6.25 -7.13 1.48
CA VAL A 295 -7.46 -6.76 2.23
C VAL A 295 -8.28 -5.70 1.51
N THR A 296 -8.09 -5.53 0.19
CA THR A 296 -8.74 -4.48 -0.59
C THR A 296 -10.26 -4.50 -0.47
N ASP A 297 -10.87 -5.68 -0.43
CA ASP A 297 -12.31 -5.90 -0.28
C ASP A 297 -12.86 -5.59 1.12
N SER A 298 -11.99 -5.44 2.12
CA SER A 298 -12.38 -4.95 3.45
C SER A 298 -12.57 -3.43 3.48
N TYR A 299 -12.11 -2.74 2.43
CA TYR A 299 -12.04 -1.28 2.36
C TYR A 299 -12.79 -0.70 1.18
N LEU A 300 -12.79 -1.38 0.03
CA LEU A 300 -13.27 -0.87 -1.25
C LEU A 300 -14.23 -1.85 -1.92
N SER A 301 -15.09 -1.32 -2.79
CA SER A 301 -15.77 -2.15 -3.79
C SER A 301 -14.75 -2.64 -4.81
N VAL A 302 -14.73 -3.94 -5.07
CA VAL A 302 -13.73 -4.59 -5.93
C VAL A 302 -14.34 -5.40 -7.08
N SER A 303 -13.56 -5.58 -8.14
CA SER A 303 -13.82 -6.57 -9.19
C SER A 303 -12.55 -7.28 -9.61
N ASP A 304 -12.69 -8.52 -10.08
CA ASP A 304 -11.61 -9.23 -10.75
C ASP A 304 -11.49 -8.74 -12.20
N ILE A 305 -10.26 -8.47 -12.63
CA ILE A 305 -9.95 -8.14 -14.02
C ILE A 305 -9.25 -9.32 -14.67
N ARG A 306 -9.85 -9.84 -15.75
CA ARG A 306 -9.25 -10.88 -16.61
C ARG A 306 -8.81 -10.26 -17.92
N TYR A 307 -7.59 -10.56 -18.33
CA TYR A 307 -7.02 -10.10 -19.60
C TYR A 307 -6.49 -11.28 -20.40
N SER A 308 -7.09 -11.55 -21.54
CA SER A 308 -6.81 -12.71 -22.40
C SER A 308 -6.21 -12.34 -23.76
N ASN A 309 -6.11 -11.04 -24.07
CA ASN A 309 -5.75 -10.61 -25.41
C ASN A 309 -4.21 -10.49 -25.58
N ARG A 310 -3.69 -10.80 -26.76
CA ARG A 310 -2.29 -10.52 -27.18
C ARG A 310 -1.13 -11.21 -26.42
N LEU A 311 -1.34 -12.18 -25.53
CA LEU A 311 -0.21 -12.85 -24.84
C LEU A 311 0.46 -13.99 -25.62
N LYS A 312 0.24 -14.13 -26.94
CA LYS A 312 0.84 -15.21 -27.76
C LYS A 312 2.37 -15.28 -27.66
N CYS A 313 3.04 -14.21 -27.23
CA CYS A 313 4.49 -14.14 -27.06
C CYS A 313 4.98 -14.02 -25.60
N LEU A 314 4.09 -13.95 -24.61
CA LEU A 314 4.45 -13.77 -23.18
C LEU A 314 4.34 -15.09 -22.41
N VAL A 315 5.08 -16.10 -22.86
CA VAL A 315 5.26 -17.34 -22.11
C VAL A 315 6.20 -17.03 -20.93
N ARG A 316 5.66 -17.07 -19.70
CA ARG A 316 6.38 -16.98 -18.39
C ARG A 316 6.80 -15.59 -17.86
N ALA A 317 6.46 -14.48 -18.50
CA ALA A 317 6.72 -13.14 -17.94
C ALA A 317 5.50 -12.61 -17.14
N PRO A 318 5.71 -11.93 -15.99
CA PRO A 318 4.62 -11.32 -15.24
C PRO A 318 3.99 -10.15 -16.01
N GLY A 319 2.66 -10.05 -15.95
CA GLY A 319 1.91 -8.87 -16.36
C GLY A 319 1.58 -7.99 -15.16
N TYR A 320 1.52 -6.68 -15.38
CA TYR A 320 1.23 -5.68 -14.37
C TYR A 320 -0.07 -4.97 -14.68
N ILE A 321 -0.82 -4.63 -13.64
CA ILE A 321 -1.91 -3.67 -13.74
C ILE A 321 -1.45 -2.37 -13.06
N CYS A 322 -1.53 -1.28 -13.80
CA CYS A 322 -0.98 0.01 -13.43
C CYS A 322 -2.07 1.05 -13.17
N VAL A 323 -1.79 1.99 -12.27
CA VAL A 323 -2.56 3.23 -12.07
C VAL A 323 -1.78 4.44 -12.62
N TYR A 324 -2.47 5.53 -12.93
CA TYR A 324 -1.80 6.76 -13.38
C TYR A 324 -1.54 7.70 -12.19
N ASN A 325 -0.26 7.99 -11.90
CA ASN A 325 0.15 8.78 -10.75
C ASN A 325 1.52 9.45 -11.00
N ASN A 326 1.65 10.72 -10.62
CA ASN A 326 2.80 11.60 -10.86
C ASN A 326 3.25 11.59 -12.33
N ASP A 327 2.31 11.86 -13.24
CA ASP A 327 2.50 11.86 -14.70
C ASP A 327 3.12 10.57 -15.28
N SER A 328 2.92 9.43 -14.61
CA SER A 328 3.46 8.14 -15.02
C SER A 328 2.49 7.00 -14.72
N TRP A 329 2.58 5.91 -15.50
CA TRP A 329 1.95 4.65 -15.12
C TRP A 329 2.77 4.00 -14.01
N LYS A 330 2.13 3.60 -12.92
CA LYS A 330 2.77 2.94 -11.78
C LYS A 330 2.15 1.56 -11.55
N PRO A 331 2.94 0.49 -11.40
CA PRO A 331 2.41 -0.83 -11.11
C PRO A 331 1.70 -0.83 -9.76
N ALA A 332 0.44 -1.28 -9.75
CA ALA A 332 -0.34 -1.45 -8.53
C ALA A 332 -0.38 -2.91 -8.08
N TYR A 333 -0.40 -3.85 -9.04
CA TYR A 333 -0.41 -5.28 -8.78
C TYR A 333 0.16 -6.06 -9.98
N TRP A 334 0.46 -7.35 -9.77
CA TRP A 334 0.99 -8.24 -10.81
C TRP A 334 0.22 -9.56 -10.88
N SER A 335 0.34 -10.23 -12.02
CA SER A 335 -0.20 -11.55 -12.27
C SER A 335 0.79 -12.34 -13.12
N VAL A 336 0.92 -13.63 -12.85
CA VAL A 336 1.71 -14.55 -13.70
C VAL A 336 0.76 -15.17 -14.71
N THR A 337 1.19 -15.30 -15.96
CA THR A 337 0.39 -15.90 -17.04
C THR A 337 -0.12 -17.28 -16.63
N LEU A 338 -1.45 -17.46 -16.67
CA LEU A 338 -2.10 -18.75 -16.47
C LEU A 338 -1.84 -19.67 -17.68
N ARG A 339 -2.13 -20.97 -17.55
CA ARG A 339 -1.88 -21.98 -18.62
C ARG A 339 -2.50 -21.63 -19.98
N GLU A 340 -3.49 -20.75 -20.00
CA GLU A 340 -4.24 -20.33 -21.20
C GLU A 340 -3.76 -19.00 -21.81
N GLY A 341 -2.66 -18.42 -21.34
CA GLY A 341 -2.20 -17.12 -21.86
C GLY A 341 -3.09 -15.97 -21.39
N SER A 342 -3.66 -16.06 -20.18
CA SER A 342 -4.47 -15.02 -19.56
C SER A 342 -3.85 -14.54 -18.25
N LEU A 343 -4.10 -13.27 -17.92
CA LEU A 343 -3.75 -12.65 -16.64
C LEU A 343 -5.03 -12.47 -15.82
N LEU A 344 -4.91 -12.71 -14.51
CA LEU A 344 -5.97 -12.46 -13.53
C LEU A 344 -5.44 -11.50 -12.47
N PHE A 345 -6.11 -10.36 -12.34
CA PHE A 345 -5.89 -9.40 -11.27
C PHE A 345 -7.13 -9.45 -10.36
N PRO A 346 -7.11 -10.22 -9.26
CA PRO A 346 -8.26 -10.35 -8.38
C PRO A 346 -8.46 -9.05 -7.58
N LYS A 347 -9.65 -8.81 -7.05
CA LYS A 347 -9.95 -7.76 -6.06
C LYS A 347 -9.39 -6.35 -6.40
N MET A 348 -9.58 -5.87 -7.62
CA MET A 348 -9.13 -4.53 -8.04
C MET A 348 -10.16 -3.48 -7.64
N GLY A 349 -9.71 -2.37 -7.02
CA GLY A 349 -10.58 -1.27 -6.62
C GLY A 349 -11.32 -0.64 -7.82
N ARG A 350 -12.63 -0.44 -7.67
CA ARG A 350 -13.49 0.15 -8.72
C ARG A 350 -13.38 1.68 -8.78
N GLU A 351 -13.95 2.25 -9.84
CA GLU A 351 -13.97 3.68 -10.17
C GLU A 351 -12.56 4.27 -10.29
N LEU A 352 -11.71 3.55 -11.03
CA LEU A 352 -10.30 3.91 -11.19
C LEU A 352 -9.83 3.67 -12.62
N LEU A 353 -8.91 4.51 -13.07
CA LEU A 353 -8.20 4.36 -14.33
C LEU A 353 -7.08 3.31 -14.20
N TYR A 354 -7.07 2.36 -15.12
CA TYR A 354 -6.09 1.29 -15.21
C TYR A 354 -5.46 1.19 -16.59
N MET A 355 -4.27 0.59 -16.64
CA MET A 355 -3.66 0.07 -17.86
C MET A 355 -2.92 -1.22 -17.53
N ILE A 356 -3.04 -2.23 -18.39
CA ILE A 356 -2.28 -3.48 -18.26
C ILE A 356 -0.99 -3.34 -19.06
N ALA A 357 0.12 -3.78 -18.49
CA ALA A 357 1.44 -3.63 -19.06
C ALA A 357 2.35 -4.84 -18.80
N ALA A 358 3.41 -4.94 -19.60
CA ALA A 358 4.57 -5.79 -19.33
C ALA A 358 5.75 -4.94 -18.86
N SER A 359 6.79 -5.60 -18.34
CA SER A 359 8.09 -4.98 -18.10
C SER A 359 9.05 -5.34 -19.22
N ASN A 360 9.78 -4.35 -19.75
CA ASN A 360 10.92 -4.53 -20.64
C ASN A 360 12.07 -3.63 -20.17
N ASN A 361 13.17 -4.23 -19.70
CA ASN A 361 14.35 -3.52 -19.17
C ASN A 361 13.98 -2.42 -18.14
N GLY A 362 13.09 -2.77 -17.23
CA GLY A 362 12.62 -1.89 -16.15
C GLY A 362 11.68 -0.78 -16.59
N ARG A 363 11.23 -0.79 -17.85
CA ARG A 363 10.23 0.14 -18.36
C ARG A 363 8.88 -0.54 -18.55
N ILE A 364 7.82 0.22 -18.32
CA ILE A 364 6.45 -0.19 -18.56
C ILE A 364 6.18 -0.16 -20.06
N VAL A 365 5.72 -1.28 -20.61
CA VAL A 365 5.27 -1.42 -21.99
C VAL A 365 3.77 -1.73 -21.97
N PRO A 366 2.90 -0.85 -22.49
CA PRO A 366 1.46 -1.09 -22.54
C PRO A 366 1.10 -2.39 -23.28
N LEU A 367 0.21 -3.19 -22.70
CA LEU A 367 -0.42 -4.35 -23.33
C LEU A 367 -1.88 -4.06 -23.69
N SER A 368 -2.55 -3.21 -22.91
CA SER A 368 -3.91 -2.74 -23.18
C SER A 368 -3.92 -1.24 -23.48
N HIS A 369 -5.01 -0.78 -24.10
CA HIS A 369 -5.39 0.62 -23.97
C HIS A 369 -5.74 0.92 -22.50
N PRO A 370 -5.65 2.17 -22.04
CA PRO A 370 -6.17 2.56 -20.74
C PRO A 370 -7.68 2.28 -20.67
N PHE A 371 -8.18 2.00 -19.48
CA PHE A 371 -9.60 1.75 -19.26
C PHE A 371 -10.01 2.12 -17.84
N ILE A 372 -11.28 2.49 -17.67
CA ILE A 372 -11.88 2.76 -16.37
C ILE A 372 -12.59 1.48 -15.92
N LEU A 373 -12.30 1.01 -14.72
CA LEU A 373 -13.14 0.03 -14.04
C LEU A 373 -14.29 0.79 -13.38
N THR A 374 -15.52 0.66 -13.86
CA THR A 374 -16.66 1.45 -13.36
C THR A 374 -17.11 1.00 -11.96
N LYS A 375 -18.02 1.77 -11.34
CA LYS A 375 -18.66 1.44 -10.06
C LYS A 375 -19.36 0.08 -10.07
N GLU A 376 -19.95 -0.29 -11.21
CA GLU A 376 -20.61 -1.58 -11.43
C GLU A 376 -19.62 -2.71 -11.72
N GLY A 377 -18.33 -2.40 -11.83
CA GLY A 377 -17.29 -3.36 -12.15
C GLY A 377 -17.17 -3.68 -13.64
N LYS A 378 -17.69 -2.82 -14.52
CA LYS A 378 -17.56 -2.95 -15.98
C LYS A 378 -16.28 -2.25 -16.46
N ILE A 379 -15.75 -2.67 -17.59
CA ILE A 379 -14.59 -2.04 -18.21
C ILE A 379 -15.08 -1.05 -19.28
N HIS A 380 -14.73 0.23 -19.13
CA HIS A 380 -14.92 1.26 -20.15
C HIS A 380 -13.56 1.61 -20.77
N GLN A 381 -13.38 1.26 -22.05
CA GLN A 381 -12.11 1.46 -22.76
C GLN A 381 -11.89 2.93 -23.10
N LEU A 382 -10.62 3.37 -23.00
CA LEU A 382 -10.17 4.69 -23.45
C LEU A 382 -9.18 4.53 -24.62
N ASP A 383 -9.68 4.05 -25.76
CA ASP A 383 -8.86 3.76 -26.95
C ASP A 383 -8.90 4.87 -28.02
N GLY A 384 -9.66 5.94 -27.78
CA GLY A 384 -9.80 7.09 -28.67
C GLY A 384 -10.51 6.79 -29.99
N LYS A 385 -11.26 5.68 -30.09
CA LYS A 385 -11.99 5.28 -31.31
C LYS A 385 -13.46 5.70 -31.33
N GLY A 386 -13.90 6.49 -30.35
CA GLY A 386 -15.26 7.02 -30.35
C GLY A 386 -15.49 8.09 -31.41
N ASN A 387 -16.69 8.67 -31.40
CA ASN A 387 -17.04 9.84 -32.21
C ASN A 387 -16.16 11.04 -31.87
N THR A 388 -16.23 12.10 -32.68
CA THR A 388 -15.44 13.31 -32.48
C THR A 388 -16.26 14.40 -31.79
N ILE A 389 -15.67 15.08 -30.81
CA ILE A 389 -16.19 16.29 -30.17
C ILE A 389 -15.76 17.47 -31.02
N SER A 390 -16.72 18.17 -31.63
CA SER A 390 -16.42 19.32 -32.50
C SER A 390 -15.65 20.41 -31.75
N SER A 391 -16.05 20.72 -30.52
CA SER A 391 -15.40 21.72 -29.66
C SER A 391 -15.44 21.25 -28.19
N LEU A 392 -14.29 20.85 -27.66
CA LEU A 392 -14.08 20.41 -26.28
C LEU A 392 -13.71 21.61 -25.39
N PRO A 393 -14.59 22.05 -24.47
CA PRO A 393 -14.26 23.12 -23.52
C PRO A 393 -13.36 22.60 -22.39
N ILE A 394 -12.37 23.41 -22.02
CA ILE A 394 -11.58 23.18 -20.80
C ILE A 394 -12.06 24.13 -19.70
N VAL A 395 -12.75 23.56 -18.71
CA VAL A 395 -13.33 24.32 -17.60
C VAL A 395 -12.34 24.47 -16.44
N SER A 396 -11.50 23.46 -16.20
CA SER A 396 -10.48 23.47 -15.16
C SER A 396 -9.16 22.86 -15.65
N LEU A 397 -8.06 23.33 -15.06
CA LEU A 397 -6.69 22.84 -15.24
C LEU A 397 -6.24 21.95 -14.07
N ALA A 398 -7.10 21.74 -13.07
CA ALA A 398 -6.82 20.85 -11.95
C ALA A 398 -8.08 20.13 -11.48
N SER A 399 -7.92 18.86 -11.07
CA SER A 399 -9.00 18.11 -10.42
C SER A 399 -9.34 18.70 -9.05
N PRO A 400 -10.61 18.61 -8.60
CA PRO A 400 -11.00 19.05 -7.26
C PRO A 400 -10.14 18.44 -6.15
N ILE A 401 -9.81 17.15 -6.24
CA ILE A 401 -8.99 16.45 -5.25
C ILE A 401 -7.58 17.04 -5.18
N GLN A 402 -6.93 17.26 -6.33
CA GLN A 402 -5.60 17.89 -6.35
C GLN A 402 -5.64 19.29 -5.72
N MET A 403 -6.66 20.09 -6.04
CA MET A 403 -6.81 21.43 -5.47
C MET A 403 -7.04 21.38 -3.95
N GLN A 404 -7.82 20.41 -3.46
CA GLN A 404 -8.02 20.17 -2.03
C GLN A 404 -6.70 19.81 -1.32
N MET A 405 -5.92 18.89 -1.88
CA MET A 405 -4.60 18.51 -1.35
C MET A 405 -3.62 19.69 -1.31
N ASP A 406 -3.53 20.45 -2.42
CA ASP A 406 -2.66 21.62 -2.51
C ASP A 406 -3.08 22.71 -1.52
N THR A 407 -4.38 22.88 -1.30
CA THR A 407 -4.94 23.80 -0.30
C THR A 407 -4.58 23.35 1.10
N MET A 408 -4.80 22.07 1.46
CA MET A 408 -4.44 21.51 2.76
C MET A 408 -2.96 21.72 3.09
N ALA A 409 -2.08 21.59 2.10
CA ALA A 409 -0.64 21.78 2.28
C ALA A 409 -0.21 23.24 2.55
N ARG A 410 -1.05 24.22 2.22
CA ARG A 410 -0.69 25.66 2.22
C ARG A 410 -1.55 26.52 3.14
N ILE A 411 -2.73 26.05 3.53
CA ILE A 411 -3.72 26.84 4.24
C ILE A 411 -3.24 27.19 5.66
N THR A 412 -3.27 28.49 5.96
CA THR A 412 -2.98 29.04 7.29
C THR A 412 -4.26 29.45 8.02
N ASP A 413 -5.30 29.82 7.27
CA ASP A 413 -6.63 30.17 7.79
C ASP A 413 -7.45 28.91 8.07
N LYS A 414 -7.37 28.42 9.31
CA LYS A 414 -8.14 27.27 9.78
C LYS A 414 -9.64 27.55 9.94
N HIS A 415 -10.06 28.81 10.03
CA HIS A 415 -11.47 29.15 10.28
C HIS A 415 -12.33 28.93 9.04
N ASN A 416 -11.79 29.20 7.85
CA ASN A 416 -12.49 29.01 6.57
C ASN A 416 -12.18 27.68 5.87
N PHE A 417 -11.40 26.80 6.50
CA PHE A 417 -10.93 25.55 5.90
C PHE A 417 -12.07 24.73 5.28
N ASP A 418 -13.10 24.39 6.06
CA ASP A 418 -14.21 23.56 5.58
C ASP A 418 -14.97 24.20 4.43
N LYS A 419 -15.14 25.53 4.45
CA LYS A 419 -15.83 26.27 3.40
C LYS A 419 -15.05 26.24 2.09
N ILE A 420 -13.73 26.45 2.16
CA ILE A 420 -12.85 26.41 0.98
C ILE A 420 -12.86 25.00 0.38
N MET A 421 -12.65 23.98 1.22
CA MET A 421 -12.60 22.59 0.78
C MET A 421 -13.92 22.15 0.13
N ARG A 422 -15.07 22.59 0.66
CA ARG A 422 -16.40 22.36 0.06
C ARG A 422 -16.59 23.08 -1.28
N ASN A 423 -16.15 24.33 -1.37
CA ASN A 423 -16.24 25.08 -2.63
C ASN A 423 -15.36 24.48 -3.74
N ILE A 424 -14.23 23.87 -3.39
CA ILE A 424 -13.42 23.10 -4.33
C ILE A 424 -14.12 21.80 -4.73
N ALA A 425 -14.64 21.03 -3.76
CA ALA A 425 -15.35 19.76 -4.02
C ALA A 425 -16.55 19.93 -4.96
N THR A 426 -17.28 21.05 -4.81
CA THR A 426 -18.46 21.38 -5.62
C THR A 426 -18.14 22.19 -6.88
N GLU A 427 -16.85 22.31 -7.21
CA GLU A 427 -16.35 23.02 -8.40
C GLU A 427 -16.79 24.50 -8.48
N LYS A 428 -17.16 25.11 -7.35
CA LYS A 428 -17.37 26.57 -7.23
C LYS A 428 -16.04 27.32 -7.30
N ILE A 429 -14.96 26.67 -6.88
CA ILE A 429 -13.58 27.13 -7.04
C ILE A 429 -12.86 26.13 -7.94
N VAL A 430 -12.40 26.61 -9.10
CA VAL A 430 -11.67 25.81 -10.10
C VAL A 430 -10.42 26.56 -10.57
N CYS A 431 -9.43 25.82 -11.07
CA CYS A 431 -8.23 26.39 -11.67
C CYS A 431 -8.50 26.70 -13.15
N LYS A 432 -8.93 27.92 -13.48
CA LYS A 432 -9.32 28.29 -14.85
C LYS A 432 -8.10 28.51 -15.76
N PRO A 433 -8.22 28.24 -17.08
CA PRO A 433 -7.28 28.73 -18.08
C PRO A 433 -7.17 30.26 -18.07
N VAL A 434 -5.97 30.78 -18.35
CA VAL A 434 -5.65 32.22 -18.37
C VAL A 434 -5.73 32.72 -19.81
N VAL A 435 -6.44 33.82 -20.04
CA VAL A 435 -6.58 34.42 -21.38
C VAL A 435 -5.21 34.88 -21.90
N GLY A 436 -4.91 34.53 -23.15
CA GLY A 436 -3.64 34.85 -23.81
C GLY A 436 -2.59 33.74 -23.73
N ASP A 437 -2.75 32.79 -22.82
CA ASP A 437 -1.83 31.65 -22.69
C ASP A 437 -2.09 30.57 -23.74
N GLU A 438 -1.02 29.99 -24.31
CA GLU A 438 -1.07 28.82 -25.20
C GLU A 438 -1.01 27.51 -24.39
N TYR A 439 -2.03 26.67 -24.54
CA TYR A 439 -2.14 25.34 -23.94
C TYR A 439 -1.99 24.26 -25.00
N THR A 440 -1.39 23.13 -24.63
CA THR A 440 -1.26 21.96 -25.51
C THR A 440 -2.09 20.80 -24.98
N LEU A 441 -3.05 20.31 -25.76
CA LEU A 441 -3.75 19.06 -25.49
C LEU A 441 -2.90 17.89 -25.98
N ALA A 442 -2.61 16.95 -25.08
CA ALA A 442 -2.02 15.67 -25.42
C ALA A 442 -3.04 14.54 -25.26
N ILE A 443 -2.99 13.57 -26.17
CA ILE A 443 -3.82 12.36 -26.16
C ILE A 443 -2.94 11.13 -26.00
N TRP A 444 -3.42 10.14 -25.25
CA TRP A 444 -2.76 8.85 -25.13
C TRP A 444 -3.04 7.96 -26.35
N ARG A 445 -1.97 7.53 -27.04
CA ARG A 445 -1.98 6.55 -28.14
C ARG A 445 -0.78 5.61 -27.98
N ASP A 446 -0.82 4.77 -26.95
CA ASP A 446 0.29 3.94 -26.43
C ASP A 446 1.48 4.75 -25.87
N LYS A 447 1.55 6.04 -26.19
CA LYS A 447 2.38 7.09 -25.63
C LYS A 447 1.62 8.41 -25.68
N TRP A 448 2.08 9.42 -24.94
CA TRP A 448 1.57 10.77 -25.07
C TRP A 448 1.93 11.36 -26.44
N VAL A 449 0.92 11.81 -27.18
CA VAL A 449 1.06 12.49 -28.48
C VAL A 449 0.41 13.85 -28.38
N ILE A 450 1.11 14.89 -28.87
CA ILE A 450 0.51 16.23 -28.99
C ILE A 450 -0.64 16.14 -30.00
N PHE A 451 -1.84 16.47 -29.54
CA PHE A 451 -3.03 16.47 -30.37
C PHE A 451 -3.23 17.85 -31.02
N GLN A 452 -3.26 18.91 -30.20
CA GLN A 452 -3.51 20.26 -30.67
C GLN A 452 -2.96 21.30 -29.69
N LYS A 453 -2.64 22.49 -30.20
CA LYS A 453 -2.30 23.68 -29.43
C LYS A 453 -3.39 24.74 -29.61
N GLN A 454 -3.77 25.40 -28.53
CA GLN A 454 -4.81 26.44 -28.54
C GLN A 454 -4.48 27.55 -27.56
N VAL A 455 -4.77 28.78 -27.96
CA VAL A 455 -4.67 29.96 -27.08
C VAL A 455 -6.02 30.16 -26.38
N CYS A 456 -5.99 30.33 -25.07
CA CYS A 456 -7.21 30.67 -24.33
C CYS A 456 -7.66 32.10 -24.71
N THR A 457 -8.90 32.23 -25.15
CA THR A 457 -9.47 33.54 -25.54
C THR A 457 -10.44 34.05 -24.47
N SER A 458 -11.03 35.23 -24.69
CA SER A 458 -12.06 35.78 -23.81
C SER A 458 -13.31 34.88 -23.69
N THR A 459 -13.56 33.99 -24.64
CA THR A 459 -14.67 33.03 -24.59
C THR A 459 -14.29 31.70 -23.94
N GLY A 460 -13.00 31.47 -23.65
CA GLY A 460 -12.47 30.26 -23.02
C GLY A 460 -11.42 29.53 -23.86
N LEU A 461 -11.03 28.34 -23.40
CA LEU A 461 -10.10 27.43 -24.06
C LEU A 461 -10.87 26.25 -24.66
N TYR A 462 -10.79 26.08 -25.99
CA TYR A 462 -11.52 25.04 -26.72
C TYR A 462 -10.62 24.28 -27.68
N PHE A 463 -10.59 22.97 -27.57
CA PHE A 463 -9.92 22.09 -28.54
C PHE A 463 -10.92 21.56 -29.57
N GLN A 464 -10.53 21.55 -30.83
CA GLN A 464 -11.44 21.21 -31.93
C GLN A 464 -11.27 19.76 -32.35
N ASN A 465 -12.36 19.14 -32.74
CA ASN A 465 -12.40 17.79 -33.31
C ASN A 465 -11.66 16.73 -32.46
N VAL A 466 -11.87 16.74 -31.14
CA VAL A 466 -11.20 15.81 -30.21
C VAL A 466 -11.90 14.44 -30.24
N PRO A 467 -11.21 13.32 -30.49
CA PRO A 467 -11.82 11.99 -30.47
C PRO A 467 -12.32 11.66 -29.07
N THR A 468 -13.56 11.20 -28.89
CA THR A 468 -14.13 10.70 -27.62
C THR A 468 -13.53 9.35 -27.22
N GLN A 469 -13.79 8.92 -25.98
CA GLN A 469 -13.13 7.74 -25.37
C GLN A 469 -11.60 7.88 -25.36
N GLY A 470 -11.08 9.10 -25.31
CA GLY A 470 -9.65 9.34 -25.17
C GLY A 470 -9.24 9.53 -23.71
N LEU A 471 -7.96 9.31 -23.46
CA LEU A 471 -7.30 9.78 -22.24
C LEU A 471 -6.47 11.00 -22.60
N TYR A 472 -6.73 12.12 -21.94
CA TYR A 472 -6.09 13.40 -22.25
C TYR A 472 -5.37 13.99 -21.06
N LYS A 473 -4.41 14.88 -21.34
CA LYS A 473 -3.84 15.83 -20.38
C LYS A 473 -3.50 17.14 -21.07
N ILE A 474 -3.41 18.22 -20.31
CA ILE A 474 -3.03 19.54 -20.82
C ILE A 474 -1.62 19.86 -20.34
N LEU A 475 -0.73 20.24 -21.25
CA LEU A 475 0.58 20.79 -20.90
C LEU A 475 0.43 22.28 -20.58
N LEU A 476 0.98 22.70 -19.44
CA LEU A 476 0.82 24.06 -18.94
C LEU A 476 1.84 25.02 -19.58
N PRO A 477 1.44 26.24 -19.95
CA PRO A 477 2.31 27.25 -20.54
C PRO A 477 3.50 27.58 -19.63
N GLY A 478 4.68 27.80 -20.22
CA GLY A 478 5.90 28.17 -19.49
C GLY A 478 6.39 27.15 -18.45
N SER A 479 5.71 26.02 -18.32
CA SER A 479 6.10 24.96 -17.41
C SER A 479 7.09 24.04 -18.12
N GLN A 480 8.18 23.67 -17.47
CA GLN A 480 9.17 22.72 -18.00
C GLN A 480 8.58 21.29 -18.09
N GLY A 481 7.54 21.11 -18.89
CA GLY A 481 6.81 19.86 -19.07
C GLY A 481 5.79 19.53 -17.98
N LYS A 482 5.35 20.48 -17.13
CA LYS A 482 4.27 20.18 -16.18
C LYS A 482 2.94 20.02 -16.94
N ALA A 483 2.20 19.00 -16.56
CA ALA A 483 0.90 18.71 -17.11
C ALA A 483 -0.17 18.72 -16.01
N THR A 484 -1.41 18.91 -16.42
CA THR A 484 -2.56 18.60 -15.58
C THR A 484 -2.61 17.11 -15.28
N ARG A 485 -3.41 16.73 -14.28
CA ARG A 485 -3.85 15.34 -14.16
C ARG A 485 -4.56 14.89 -15.45
N VAL A 486 -4.62 13.59 -15.65
CA VAL A 486 -5.34 13.02 -16.78
C VAL A 486 -6.85 13.13 -16.58
N PHE A 487 -7.56 13.26 -17.69
CA PHE A 487 -9.02 13.30 -17.72
C PHE A 487 -9.55 12.59 -18.97
N THR A 488 -10.83 12.26 -18.95
CA THR A 488 -11.63 11.91 -20.13
C THR A 488 -12.77 12.91 -20.27
N PHE A 489 -13.62 12.74 -21.29
CA PHE A 489 -14.80 13.56 -21.50
C PHE A 489 -16.05 12.69 -21.52
N ASP A 490 -17.05 13.11 -20.75
CA ASP A 490 -18.36 12.48 -20.73
C ASP A 490 -19.31 13.21 -21.70
N ASN A 491 -19.72 12.49 -22.74
CA ASN A 491 -20.64 13.01 -23.77
C ASN A 491 -22.07 13.19 -23.25
N SER A 492 -22.48 12.46 -22.22
CA SER A 492 -23.82 12.55 -21.65
C SER A 492 -24.02 13.85 -20.89
N PHE A 493 -22.98 14.35 -20.22
CA PHE A 493 -23.02 15.59 -19.44
C PHE A 493 -22.23 16.74 -20.06
N TRP A 494 -21.59 16.51 -21.22
CA TRP A 494 -20.72 17.49 -21.88
C TRP A 494 -19.63 18.04 -20.95
N ALA A 495 -19.02 17.17 -20.16
CA ALA A 495 -18.16 17.55 -19.05
C ALA A 495 -16.80 16.87 -19.08
N GLN A 496 -15.78 17.61 -18.66
CA GLN A 496 -14.47 17.05 -18.30
C GLN A 496 -14.62 16.15 -17.08
N VAL A 497 -14.09 14.93 -17.14
CA VAL A 497 -14.08 13.97 -16.02
C VAL A 497 -12.65 13.66 -15.63
N TRP A 498 -12.24 14.12 -14.45
CA TRP A 498 -10.93 13.83 -13.87
C TRP A 498 -10.81 12.37 -13.46
N LEU A 499 -9.65 11.76 -13.74
CA LEU A 499 -9.42 10.32 -13.57
C LEU A 499 -8.37 9.98 -12.50
#